data_AF-A0A0F5IL78-F1
#
_entry.id   AF-A0A0F5IL78-F1
#
_cell.length_a   1.000
_cell.length_b   1.000
_cell.length_c   1.000
_cell.angle_alpha   90.00
_cell.angle_beta   90.00
_cell.angle_gamma   90.00
#
_symmetry.space_group_name_H-M   'P 1'
#
loop_
_entity.id
_entity.type
_entity.pdbx_description
1 polymer ?
#
loop_
_entity_poly.entity_id
_entity_poly.type
_entity_poly.pdbx_seq_one_letter_code
_entity_poly.pdbx_strand_id
1 'polypeptide(L)'
;MIQEYANQVAKAFELKIYGGVFFEEMQSCILGYNNGDGSIYLNDNYIKDNRISPIELIDTITHELRHQYQYETIKGLHRVPEDVQKEWQTGHEEYTLGAPYVYDPWGYIYNPLEIDANYAGSTVIREINKDMINGNWA
;
A
#
# COMPACT_ATOMS: atom_id res chain seq x y z
N MET A 1 14.77 -9.96 2.12
CA MET A 1 13.35 -10.35 2.06
C MET A 1 12.44 -9.14 1.87
N ILE A 2 12.31 -8.20 2.82
CA ILE A 2 11.42 -7.03 2.71
C ILE A 2 11.66 -6.20 1.45
N GLN A 3 12.89 -5.70 1.28
CA GLN A 3 13.27 -4.89 0.11
C GLN A 3 13.11 -5.67 -1.20
N GLU A 4 13.43 -6.96 -1.20
CA GLU A 4 13.30 -7.80 -2.39
C GLU A 4 11.84 -7.97 -2.80
N TYR A 5 10.94 -8.19 -1.83
CA TYR A 5 9.51 -8.24 -2.08
C TYR A 5 8.97 -6.90 -2.60
N ALA A 6 9.33 -5.78 -1.94
CA ALA A 6 8.95 -4.45 -2.39
C ALA A 6 9.44 -4.15 -3.82
N ASN A 7 10.65 -4.57 -4.18
CA ASN A 7 11.17 -4.44 -5.54
C ASN A 7 10.35 -5.24 -6.56
N GLN A 8 9.88 -6.45 -6.19
CA GLN A 8 9.02 -7.25 -7.06
C GLN A 8 7.63 -6.61 -7.23
N VAL A 9 7.04 -6.07 -6.17
CA VAL A 9 5.77 -5.36 -6.22
C VAL A 9 5.89 -4.08 -7.06
N ALA A 10 6.92 -3.27 -6.83
CA ALA A 10 7.18 -2.06 -7.62
C ALA A 10 7.32 -2.37 -9.12
N LYS A 11 8.01 -3.48 -9.45
CA LYS A 11 8.11 -3.97 -10.82
C LYS A 11 6.76 -4.45 -11.36
N ALA A 12 5.97 -5.17 -10.57
CA ALA A 12 4.66 -5.68 -10.97
C ALA A 12 3.64 -4.55 -11.23
N PHE A 13 3.69 -3.46 -10.46
CA PHE A 13 2.93 -2.24 -10.70
C PHE A 13 3.55 -1.31 -11.74
N GLU A 14 4.70 -1.67 -12.30
CA GLU A 14 5.44 -0.88 -13.29
C GLU A 14 5.74 0.56 -12.85
N LEU A 15 5.96 0.79 -11.55
CA LEU A 15 6.18 2.11 -10.96
C LEU A 15 7.27 2.87 -11.70
N LYS A 16 6.99 4.13 -12.05
CA LYS A 16 7.94 5.03 -12.72
C LYS A 16 8.85 5.73 -11.72
N ILE A 17 8.39 5.90 -10.48
CA ILE A 17 9.09 6.55 -9.38
C ILE A 17 9.12 5.56 -8.22
N TYR A 18 10.27 4.93 -8.00
CA TYR A 18 10.48 4.02 -6.88
C TYR A 18 11.81 4.30 -6.19
N GLY A 19 11.72 4.81 -4.96
CA GLY A 19 12.85 5.20 -4.11
C GLY A 19 13.33 4.10 -3.17
N GLY A 20 12.53 3.06 -2.96
CA GLY A 20 12.87 1.91 -2.12
C GLY A 20 12.08 1.84 -0.81
N VAL A 21 12.63 1.08 0.14
CA VAL A 21 12.03 0.82 1.46
C VAL A 21 12.90 1.47 2.53
N PHE A 22 12.27 2.26 3.38
CA PHE A 22 12.87 2.92 4.53
C PHE A 22 12.21 2.44 5.83
N PHE A 23 12.96 2.48 6.91
CA PHE A 23 12.50 2.07 8.23
C PHE A 23 12.55 3.27 9.16
N GLU A 24 11.43 3.58 9.80
CA GLU A 24 11.30 4.72 10.69
C GLU A 24 10.60 4.34 11.99
N GLU A 25 10.92 5.03 13.08
CA GLU A 25 10.19 4.90 14.32
C GLU A 25 8.84 5.63 14.18
N MET A 26 7.74 4.87 14.22
CA MET A 26 6.38 5.43 14.11
C MET A 26 5.52 5.03 15.32
N GLN A 27 4.40 5.73 15.49
CA GLN A 27 3.42 5.44 16.54
C GLN A 27 2.91 3.99 16.47
N SER A 28 2.68 3.39 17.64
CA SER A 28 2.09 2.05 17.81
C SER A 28 0.65 1.99 17.29
N CYS A 29 0.50 1.82 15.98
CA CYS A 29 -0.75 1.55 15.23
C CYS A 29 -0.52 1.74 13.71
N ILE A 30 0.57 2.39 13.31
CA ILE A 30 0.95 2.63 11.92
C ILE A 30 1.94 1.55 11.53
N LEU A 31 1.62 0.72 10.52
CA LEU A 31 2.53 -0.32 10.03
C LEU A 31 3.48 0.21 8.95
N GLY A 32 3.00 1.16 8.15
CA GLY A 32 3.80 1.90 7.18
C GLY A 32 2.98 3.01 6.55
N TYR A 33 3.60 3.73 5.62
CA TYR A 33 2.93 4.71 4.78
C TYR A 33 3.70 4.92 3.46
N ASN A 34 2.99 5.45 2.47
CA ASN A 34 3.53 6.10 1.27
C ASN A 34 2.96 7.54 1.17
N ASN A 35 3.78 8.49 0.75
CA ASN A 35 3.41 9.92 0.63
C ASN A 35 3.52 10.42 -0.83
N GLY A 36 3.64 9.52 -1.81
CA GLY A 36 3.83 9.84 -3.23
C GLY A 36 5.27 10.15 -3.66
N ASP A 37 6.27 10.07 -2.77
CA ASP A 37 7.68 10.33 -3.10
C ASP A 37 8.42 9.16 -3.79
N GLY A 38 7.71 8.07 -4.08
CA GLY A 38 8.28 6.84 -4.64
C GLY A 38 8.74 5.83 -3.59
N SER A 39 8.75 6.18 -2.32
CA SER A 39 9.28 5.35 -1.25
C SER A 39 8.19 4.83 -0.34
N ILE A 40 8.43 3.68 0.27
CA ILE A 40 7.60 3.19 1.37
C ILE A 40 8.38 3.27 2.67
N TYR A 41 7.69 3.70 3.71
CA TYR A 41 8.24 3.84 5.05
C TYR A 41 7.55 2.81 5.94
N LEU A 42 8.30 1.90 6.54
CA LEU A 42 7.77 0.85 7.40
C LEU A 42 8.13 1.12 8.86
N ASN A 43 7.22 0.78 9.77
CA ASN A 43 7.43 1.00 11.19
C ASN A 43 8.47 0.03 11.75
N ASP A 44 9.63 0.58 12.06
CA ASP A 44 10.81 -0.13 12.56
C ASP A 44 10.53 -0.81 13.90
N ASN A 45 9.62 -0.25 14.72
CA ASN A 45 9.23 -0.84 16.00
C ASN A 45 8.56 -2.21 15.83
N TYR A 46 7.71 -2.38 14.81
CA TYR A 46 7.02 -3.65 14.56
C TYR A 46 7.96 -4.73 14.01
N ILE A 47 8.92 -4.31 13.19
CA ILE A 47 9.89 -5.19 12.55
C ILE A 47 10.90 -5.69 13.59
N LYS A 48 11.46 -4.79 14.41
CA LYS A 48 12.43 -5.14 15.45
C LYS A 48 11.84 -5.99 16.56
N ASP A 49 10.60 -5.72 16.97
CA ASP A 49 9.93 -6.47 18.04
C ASP A 49 9.28 -7.77 17.54
N ASN A 50 9.40 -8.11 16.26
CA ASN A 50 8.77 -9.27 15.62
C ASN A 50 7.25 -9.35 15.90
N ARG A 51 6.59 -8.18 15.88
CA ARG A 51 5.15 -8.02 16.17
C ARG A 51 4.27 -8.03 14.91
N ILE A 52 4.88 -8.22 13.75
CA ILE A 52 4.20 -8.28 12.45
C ILE A 52 4.44 -9.65 11.82
N SER A 53 3.38 -10.29 11.37
CA SER A 53 3.50 -11.54 10.61
C SER A 53 4.01 -11.26 9.19
N PRO A 54 4.66 -12.24 8.52
CA PRO A 54 5.05 -12.09 7.12
C PRO A 54 3.90 -11.74 6.18
N ILE A 55 2.67 -12.21 6.48
CA ILE A 55 1.46 -11.93 5.70
C ILE A 55 1.06 -10.45 5.84
N GLU A 56 1.02 -9.92 7.06
CA GLU A 56 0.73 -8.49 7.30
C GLU A 56 1.76 -7.58 6.64
N LEU A 57 3.02 -8.01 6.58
CA LEU A 57 4.07 -7.26 5.92
C LEU A 57 3.92 -7.24 4.39
N ILE A 58 3.55 -8.39 3.80
CA ILE A 58 3.22 -8.51 2.38
C ILE A 58 2.03 -7.61 2.03
N ASP A 59 0.97 -7.65 2.83
CA ASP A 59 -0.23 -6.84 2.67
C ASP A 59 0.11 -5.35 2.74
N THR A 60 0.83 -4.92 3.79
CA THR A 60 1.25 -3.53 4.00
C THR A 60 2.11 -3.03 2.83
N ILE A 61 3.14 -3.76 2.42
CA ILE A 61 4.01 -3.34 1.31
C ILE A 61 3.21 -3.21 0.01
N THR A 62 2.30 -4.15 -0.27
CA THR A 62 1.47 -4.10 -1.47
C THR A 62 0.51 -2.91 -1.44
N HIS A 63 -0.12 -2.66 -0.30
CA HIS A 63 -1.00 -1.53 -0.06
C HIS A 63 -0.27 -0.21 -0.29
N GLU A 64 0.87 0.02 0.37
CA GLU A 64 1.60 1.29 0.25
C GLU A 64 2.16 1.53 -1.16
N LEU A 65 2.64 0.47 -1.85
CA LEU A 65 3.09 0.61 -3.24
C LEU A 65 1.92 0.81 -4.22
N ARG A 66 0.70 0.40 -3.85
CA ARG A 66 -0.49 0.70 -4.63
C ARG A 66 -0.84 2.19 -4.54
N HIS A 67 -0.70 2.81 -3.37
CA HIS A 67 -0.81 4.27 -3.23
C HIS A 67 0.19 5.01 -4.13
N GLN A 68 1.43 4.52 -4.23
CA GLN A 68 2.40 5.08 -5.17
C GLN A 68 1.94 4.98 -6.63
N TYR A 69 1.41 3.82 -7.04
CA TYR A 69 0.86 3.65 -8.39
C TYR A 69 -0.31 4.60 -8.67
N GLN A 70 -1.22 4.75 -7.71
CA GLN A 70 -2.36 5.68 -7.81
C GLN A 70 -1.86 7.13 -7.93
N TYR A 71 -0.89 7.54 -7.10
CA TYR A 71 -0.28 8.86 -7.17
C TYR A 71 0.34 9.14 -8.55
N GLU A 72 1.13 8.20 -9.06
CA GLU A 72 1.72 8.29 -10.40
C GLU A 72 0.65 8.38 -11.51
N THR A 73 -0.46 7.65 -11.35
CA THR A 73 -1.60 7.69 -12.27
C THR A 73 -2.26 9.07 -12.27
N ILE A 74 -2.46 9.68 -11.10
CA ILE A 74 -2.98 11.05 -10.95
C ILE A 74 -2.02 12.05 -11.63
N LYS A 75 -0.70 11.81 -11.60
CA LYS A 75 0.30 12.61 -12.31
C LYS A 75 0.39 12.32 -13.82
N GLY A 76 -0.40 11.37 -14.34
CA GLY A 76 -0.44 11.02 -15.76
C GLY A 76 0.71 10.11 -16.22
N LEU A 77 1.37 9.41 -15.29
CA LEU A 77 2.48 8.50 -15.60
C LEU A 77 2.00 7.10 -16.01
N HIS A 78 0.75 6.77 -15.71
CA HIS A 78 0.07 5.54 -16.11
C HIS A 78 -1.23 5.84 -16.83
N ARG A 79 -1.63 4.94 -17.73
CA ARG A 79 -2.91 5.02 -18.42
C ARG A 79 -3.91 4.08 -17.78
N VAL A 80 -4.95 4.64 -17.20
CA VAL A 80 -6.13 3.94 -16.70
C VAL A 80 -7.39 4.57 -17.32
N PRO A 81 -8.56 3.92 -17.23
CA PRO A 81 -9.83 4.55 -17.61
C PRO A 81 -10.05 5.93 -16.96
N GLU A 82 -10.65 6.87 -17.68
CA GLU A 82 -10.82 8.26 -17.22
C GLU A 82 -11.64 8.37 -15.92
N ASP A 83 -12.64 7.52 -15.75
CA ASP A 83 -13.46 7.43 -14.55
C ASP A 83 -12.62 7.00 -13.34
N VAL A 84 -11.75 5.99 -13.50
CA VAL A 84 -10.80 5.55 -12.46
C VAL A 84 -9.80 6.64 -12.11
N GLN A 85 -9.22 7.31 -13.11
CA GLN A 85 -8.27 8.39 -12.86
C GLN A 85 -8.92 9.54 -12.08
N LYS A 86 -10.16 9.90 -12.45
CA LYS A 86 -10.94 10.94 -11.77
C LYS A 86 -11.30 10.52 -10.34
N GLU A 87 -11.72 9.27 -10.13
CA GLU A 87 -12.01 8.71 -8.81
C GLU A 87 -10.81 8.83 -7.88
N TRP A 88 -9.61 8.40 -8.32
CA TRP A 88 -8.40 8.53 -7.52
C TRP A 88 -7.95 9.97 -7.33
N GLN A 89 -8.11 10.83 -8.34
CA GLN A 89 -7.82 12.25 -8.17
C GLN A 89 -8.70 12.88 -7.08
N THR A 90 -10.02 12.67 -7.15
CA THR A 90 -10.95 13.20 -6.15
C THR A 90 -10.70 12.59 -4.77
N GLY A 91 -10.48 11.27 -4.69
CA GLY A 91 -10.19 10.61 -3.41
C GLY A 91 -8.89 11.12 -2.76
N HIS A 92 -7.89 11.50 -3.56
CA HIS A 92 -6.65 12.10 -3.08
C HIS A 92 -6.86 13.54 -2.58
N GLU A 93 -7.68 14.33 -3.28
CA GLU A 93 -8.02 15.71 -2.89
C GLU A 93 -8.86 15.77 -1.61
N GLU A 94 -9.79 14.83 -1.44
CA GLU A 94 -10.66 14.69 -0.27
C GLU A 94 -9.99 13.90 0.87
N TYR A 95 -8.77 13.42 0.67
CA TYR A 95 -8.03 12.68 1.68
C TYR A 95 -7.75 13.60 2.87
N THR A 96 -8.45 13.39 3.99
CA THR A 96 -8.30 14.25 5.16
C THR A 96 -6.95 13.98 5.82
N LEU A 97 -5.94 14.81 5.50
CA LEU A 97 -4.61 14.74 6.11
C LEU A 97 -4.61 15.06 7.63
N GLY A 98 -5.70 15.63 8.15
CA GLY A 98 -5.86 16.01 9.54
C GLY A 98 -6.56 14.94 10.38
N ALA A 99 -5.80 14.08 11.05
CA ALA A 99 -6.30 13.04 11.97
C ALA A 99 -7.54 12.28 11.45
N PRO A 100 -7.46 11.68 10.24
CA PRO A 100 -8.59 11.11 9.52
C PRO A 100 -9.39 10.11 10.39
N TYR A 101 -8.69 9.21 11.09
CA TYR A 101 -9.30 8.22 11.97
C TYR A 101 -10.05 8.81 13.19
N VAL A 102 -9.71 10.03 13.63
CA VAL A 102 -10.30 10.65 14.82
C VAL A 102 -11.59 11.38 14.48
N TYR A 103 -11.63 12.06 13.32
CA TYR A 103 -12.74 12.93 12.96
C TYR A 103 -13.63 12.35 11.86
N ASP A 104 -13.10 11.52 10.96
CA ASP A 104 -13.85 10.84 9.91
C ASP A 104 -13.23 9.48 9.54
N PRO A 105 -13.30 8.48 10.45
CA PRO A 105 -12.74 7.16 10.20
C PRO A 105 -13.41 6.48 8.99
N TRP A 106 -14.66 6.83 8.68
CA TRP A 106 -15.37 6.28 7.53
C TRP A 106 -14.89 6.91 6.23
N GLY A 107 -14.66 8.21 6.19
CA GLY A 107 -14.08 8.90 5.04
C GLY A 107 -12.66 8.43 4.72
N TYR A 108 -11.90 7.98 5.72
CA TYR A 108 -10.63 7.30 5.50
C TYR A 108 -10.83 5.87 5.01
N ILE A 109 -11.51 5.01 5.78
CA ILE A 109 -11.64 3.56 5.49
C ILE A 109 -12.34 3.32 4.15
N TYR A 110 -13.30 4.17 3.80
CA TYR A 110 -14.06 4.07 2.55
C TYR A 110 -13.60 5.07 1.48
N ASN A 111 -12.42 5.69 1.65
CA ASN A 111 -11.79 6.43 0.58
C ASN A 111 -11.53 5.49 -0.61
N PRO A 112 -11.86 5.87 -1.85
CA PRO A 112 -11.59 5.03 -3.02
C PRO A 112 -10.14 4.56 -3.15
N LEU A 113 -9.16 5.38 -2.76
CA LEU A 113 -7.74 5.00 -2.79
C LEU A 113 -7.45 3.86 -1.80
N GLU A 114 -7.95 4.01 -0.58
CA GLU A 114 -7.80 3.01 0.49
C GLU A 114 -8.50 1.69 0.12
N ILE A 115 -9.70 1.76 -0.46
CA ILE A 115 -10.43 0.56 -0.90
C ILE A 115 -9.63 -0.19 -1.98
N ASP A 116 -9.13 0.51 -3.00
CA ASP A 116 -8.35 -0.10 -4.07
C ASP A 116 -6.98 -0.63 -3.58
N ALA A 117 -6.30 0.10 -2.68
CA ALA A 117 -5.06 -0.35 -2.06
C ALA A 117 -5.26 -1.60 -1.19
N ASN A 118 -6.32 -1.64 -0.40
CA ASN A 118 -6.72 -2.82 0.37
C ASN A 118 -7.10 -4.00 -0.53
N TYR A 119 -7.75 -3.75 -1.67
CA TYR A 119 -8.07 -4.80 -2.63
C TYR A 119 -6.81 -5.40 -3.24
N ALA A 120 -5.81 -4.58 -3.56
CA ALA A 120 -4.52 -5.03 -4.10
C ALA A 120 -3.79 -5.95 -3.11
N GLY A 121 -3.63 -5.50 -1.85
CA GLY A 121 -2.98 -6.29 -0.79
C GLY A 121 -3.72 -7.59 -0.48
N SER A 122 -5.02 -7.50 -0.19
CA SER A 122 -5.84 -8.67 0.16
C SER A 122 -5.95 -9.71 -0.96
N THR A 123 -5.89 -9.30 -2.23
CA THR A 123 -5.86 -10.22 -3.37
C THR A 123 -4.57 -11.04 -3.39
N VAL A 124 -3.41 -10.42 -3.15
CA VAL A 124 -2.13 -11.14 -3.02
C VAL A 124 -2.19 -12.15 -1.87
N ILE A 125 -2.68 -11.72 -0.70
CA ILE A 125 -2.83 -12.60 0.46
C ILE A 125 -3.78 -13.78 0.18
N ARG A 126 -4.89 -13.52 -0.52
CA ARG A 126 -5.83 -14.56 -0.92
C ARG A 126 -5.17 -15.61 -1.82
N GLU A 127 -4.36 -15.19 -2.79
CA GLU A 127 -3.66 -16.10 -3.70
C GLU A 127 -2.62 -16.95 -2.96
N ILE A 128 -1.83 -16.34 -2.07
CA ILE A 128 -0.89 -17.04 -1.19
C ILE A 128 -1.62 -18.10 -0.34
N ASN A 129 -2.70 -17.70 0.33
CA ASN A 129 -3.50 -18.61 1.17
C ASN A 129 -4.16 -19.73 0.35
N LYS A 130 -4.63 -19.42 -0.86
CA LYS A 130 -5.18 -20.43 -1.78
C LYS A 130 -4.12 -21.49 -2.10
N ASP A 131 -2.89 -21.08 -2.41
CA ASP A 131 -1.82 -22.03 -2.69
C ASP A 131 -1.44 -22.83 -1.43
N MET A 132 -1.51 -22.24 -0.23
CA MET A 132 -1.25 -22.94 1.05
C MET A 132 -2.21 -24.10 1.25
N ILE A 133 -3.50 -23.78 1.12
CA ILE A 133 -4.57 -24.73 1.37
C ILE A 133 -4.52 -25.88 0.35
N ASN A 134 -4.13 -25.59 -0.89
CA ASN A 134 -4.09 -26.59 -1.96
C ASN A 134 -2.74 -27.32 -2.07
N GLY A 135 -1.75 -27.01 -1.24
CA GLY A 135 -0.44 -27.68 -1.25
C GLY A 135 0.44 -27.31 -2.45
N ASN A 136 0.20 -26.16 -3.09
CA ASN A 136 0.94 -25.66 -4.26
C ASN A 136 2.17 -24.80 -3.87
N TRP A 137 2.70 -24.96 -2.67
CA TRP A 137 3.86 -24.17 -2.22
C TRP A 137 5.13 -24.67 -2.90
N ALA A 138 5.79 -23.78 -3.63
CA ALA A 138 7.09 -24.00 -4.26
C ALA A 138 8.23 -23.87 -3.24
#